data_AF-A0A353R4J2-F1
#
_entry.id   AF-A0A353R4J2-F1
#
_cell.length_a   1.000
_cell.length_b   1.000
_cell.length_c   1.000
_cell.angle_alpha   90.00
_cell.angle_beta   90.00
_cell.angle_gamma   90.00
#
_symmetry.space_group_name_H-M   'P 1'
#
loop_
_entity.id
_entity.type
_entity.pdbx_description
1 polymer ?
#
loop_
_entity_poly.entity_id
_entity_poly.type
_entity_poly.pdbx_seq_one_letter_code
_entity_poly.pdbx_strand_id
1 'polypeptide(L)'
;MGSALGAGVLALTFLTLAAPTVMDALPLAVRFLMTFVPAAIWVWRQLPAHAPHVHWGWANHVTAGRGCVLLIWLVWGWEQPVLGWESVALGTAFLLADGLDGTIARRQGTASPFGARFDLEVDALFVLVAGLLLLRTGQVGAWVLISGL
;
A
#
# COMPACT_ATOMS: atom_id res chain seq x y z
N MET A 1 4.80 10.76 18.60
CA MET A 1 6.07 10.01 18.41
C MET A 1 5.88 8.51 18.16
N GLY A 2 4.83 7.84 18.65
CA GLY A 2 4.65 6.39 18.43
C GLY A 2 4.21 5.95 17.01
N SER A 3 3.63 6.84 16.19
CA SER A 3 3.08 6.46 14.87
C SER A 3 4.12 6.34 13.76
N ALA A 4 5.12 7.22 13.71
CA ALA A 4 6.15 7.20 12.66
C ALA A 4 7.08 5.98 12.79
N LEU A 5 7.41 5.57 14.02
CA LEU A 5 8.14 4.33 14.26
C LEU A 5 7.31 3.09 13.87
N GLY A 6 5.99 3.14 14.05
CA GLY A 6 5.09 2.06 13.62
C GLY A 6 4.99 1.91 12.10
N ALA A 7 4.97 3.03 11.39
CA ALA A 7 5.00 3.10 9.92
C ALA A 7 6.29 2.50 9.34
N GLY A 8 7.44 3.00 9.79
CA GLY A 8 8.74 2.53 9.31
C GLY A 8 8.99 1.04 9.61
N VAL A 9 8.59 0.56 10.79
CA VAL A 9 8.66 -0.89 11.10
C VAL A 9 7.77 -1.70 10.17
N LEU A 10 6.57 -1.21 9.83
CA LEU A 10 5.69 -1.89 8.89
C LEU A 10 6.28 -1.91 7.48
N ALA A 11 6.78 -0.78 6.98
CA ALA A 11 7.38 -0.67 5.67
C ALA A 11 8.61 -1.59 5.53
N LEU A 12 9.45 -1.66 6.57
CA LEU A 12 10.59 -2.60 6.63
C LEU A 12 10.12 -4.06 6.73
N THR A 13 9.09 -4.36 7.51
CA THR A 13 8.50 -5.71 7.57
C THR A 13 7.93 -6.10 6.21
N PHE A 14 7.26 -5.17 5.54
CA PHE A 14 6.71 -5.40 4.20
C PHE A 14 7.82 -5.62 3.17
N LEU A 15 8.87 -4.80 3.19
CA LEU A 15 10.03 -4.93 2.33
C LEU A 15 10.72 -6.29 2.51
N THR A 16 10.91 -6.73 3.76
CA THR A 16 11.54 -8.04 4.04
C THR A 16 10.68 -9.21 3.57
N LEU A 17 9.36 -9.15 3.76
CA LEU A 17 8.43 -10.17 3.27
C LEU A 17 8.30 -10.17 1.74
N ALA A 18 8.42 -9.01 1.11
CA ALA A 18 8.36 -8.84 -0.33
C ALA A 18 9.73 -8.94 -1.02
N ALA A 19 10.78 -9.36 -0.30
CA ALA A 19 12.10 -9.55 -0.88
C ALA A 19 12.05 -10.61 -1.99
N PRO A 20 12.79 -10.46 -3.10
CA PRO A 20 12.69 -11.36 -4.24
C PRO A 20 12.88 -12.84 -3.89
N THR A 21 13.86 -13.13 -3.02
CA THR A 21 14.14 -14.48 -2.53
C THR A 21 12.96 -15.12 -1.79
N VAL A 22 12.21 -14.33 -1.03
CA VAL A 22 11.02 -14.80 -0.28
C VAL A 22 9.84 -14.97 -1.24
N MET A 23 9.63 -13.97 -2.11
CA MET A 23 8.56 -13.99 -3.09
C MET A 23 8.69 -15.20 -4.01
N ASP A 24 9.86 -15.47 -4.58
CA ASP A 24 10.08 -16.57 -5.51
C ASP A 24 9.93 -17.95 -4.85
N ALA A 25 10.24 -18.07 -3.55
CA ALA A 25 10.26 -19.35 -2.84
C ALA A 25 8.89 -19.83 -2.36
N LEU A 26 7.93 -18.94 -2.16
CA LEU A 26 6.67 -19.26 -1.47
C LEU A 26 5.52 -19.53 -2.45
N PRO A 27 4.56 -20.41 -2.11
CA PRO A 27 3.34 -20.58 -2.89
C PRO A 27 2.48 -19.31 -2.93
N LEU A 28 1.70 -19.15 -4.00
CA LEU A 28 0.85 -17.97 -4.24
C LEU A 28 -0.02 -17.59 -3.01
N ALA A 29 -0.68 -18.57 -2.38
CA ALA A 29 -1.54 -18.33 -1.22
C ALA A 29 -0.77 -17.76 -0.02
N VAL A 30 0.47 -18.20 0.20
CA VAL A 30 1.32 -17.71 1.30
C VAL A 30 1.76 -16.27 1.03
N ARG A 31 2.04 -15.93 -0.23
CA ARG A 31 2.38 -14.56 -0.64
C ARG A 31 1.26 -13.57 -0.40
N PHE A 32 0.01 -13.97 -0.68
CA PHE A 32 -1.16 -13.16 -0.32
C PHE A 32 -1.25 -12.97 1.20
N LEU A 33 -1.12 -14.05 1.98
CA LEU A 33 -1.22 -13.94 3.43
C LEU A 33 -0.15 -13.02 4.02
N MET A 34 1.12 -13.20 3.62
CA MET A 34 2.24 -12.42 4.18
C MET A 34 2.21 -10.94 3.78
N THR A 35 1.53 -10.56 2.69
CA THR A 35 1.40 -9.15 2.27
C THR A 35 0.16 -8.49 2.88
N PHE A 36 -0.97 -9.19 2.94
CA PHE A 36 -2.23 -8.66 3.48
C PHE A 36 -2.29 -8.61 5.01
N VAL A 37 -1.71 -9.59 5.71
CA VAL A 37 -1.79 -9.65 7.18
C VAL A 37 -1.11 -8.46 7.84
N PRO A 38 0.13 -8.06 7.48
CA PRO A 38 0.76 -6.88 8.07
C PRO A 38 -0.06 -5.60 7.82
N ALA A 39 -0.56 -5.40 6.60
CA ALA A 39 -1.40 -4.24 6.27
C ALA A 39 -2.68 -4.21 7.12
N ALA A 40 -3.37 -5.34 7.28
CA ALA A 40 -4.56 -5.44 8.12
C ALA A 40 -4.25 -5.18 9.61
N ILE A 41 -3.14 -5.73 10.12
CA ILE A 41 -2.68 -5.50 11.50
C ILE A 41 -2.40 -4.01 11.72
N TRP A 42 -1.74 -3.35 10.77
CA TRP A 42 -1.47 -1.92 10.87
C TRP A 42 -2.75 -1.09 10.95
N VAL A 43 -3.70 -1.36 10.04
CA VAL A 43 -5.00 -0.67 10.03
C VAL A 43 -5.72 -0.87 11.37
N TRP A 44 -5.76 -2.10 11.88
CA TRP A 44 -6.38 -2.39 13.17
C TRP A 44 -5.69 -1.61 14.31
N ARG A 45 -4.35 -1.61 14.37
CA ARG A 45 -3.61 -0.89 15.42
C ARG A 45 -3.82 0.62 15.38
N GLN A 46 -4.11 1.19 14.21
CA GLN A 46 -4.32 2.62 14.03
C GLN A 46 -5.80 3.03 14.17
N LEU A 47 -6.74 2.08 14.16
CA LEU A 47 -8.17 2.33 14.27
C LEU A 47 -8.60 3.20 15.47
N PRO A 48 -7.96 3.11 16.67
CA PRO A 48 -8.28 4.02 17.78
C PRO A 48 -8.12 5.50 17.45
N ALA A 49 -7.25 5.85 16.48
CA ALA A 49 -7.06 7.24 16.03
C ALA A 49 -8.19 7.76 15.13
N HIS A 50 -9.17 6.91 14.79
CA HIS A 50 -10.35 7.28 14.01
C HIS A 50 -11.46 7.94 14.86
N ALA A 51 -11.38 7.79 16.19
CA ALA A 51 -12.30 8.48 17.10
C ALA A 51 -12.26 10.01 16.88
N PRO A 52 -13.41 10.71 17.00
CA PRO A 52 -14.70 10.24 17.47
C PRO A 52 -15.62 9.65 16.38
N HIS A 53 -15.15 9.50 15.14
CA HIS A 53 -15.99 8.98 14.06
C HIS A 53 -16.39 7.53 14.33
N VAL A 54 -17.70 7.28 14.36
CA VAL A 54 -18.28 5.95 14.63
C VAL A 54 -18.36 5.11 13.35
N HIS A 55 -18.41 5.77 12.19
CA HIS A 55 -18.46 5.13 10.88
C HIS A 55 -17.14 5.32 10.16
N TRP A 56 -16.64 4.23 9.58
CA TRP A 56 -15.36 4.18 8.85
C TRP A 56 -15.27 5.23 7.72
N GLY A 57 -16.41 5.53 7.06
CA GLY A 57 -16.52 6.55 6.02
C GLY A 57 -16.07 6.07 4.62
N TRP A 58 -16.70 6.61 3.58
CA TRP A 58 -16.43 6.21 2.19
C TRP A 58 -15.01 6.50 1.73
N ALA A 59 -14.39 7.57 2.22
CA ALA A 59 -13.00 7.91 1.93
C ALA A 59 -12.07 6.75 2.29
N ASN A 60 -12.11 6.29 3.53
CA ASN A 60 -11.26 5.19 3.98
C ASN A 60 -11.62 3.84 3.30
N HIS A 61 -12.85 3.64 2.81
CA HIS A 61 -13.18 2.47 1.98
C HIS A 61 -12.48 2.53 0.62
N VAL A 62 -12.41 3.71 0.00
CA VAL A 62 -11.67 3.93 -1.25
C VAL A 62 -10.18 3.69 -1.02
N THR A 63 -9.60 4.25 0.04
CA THR A 63 -8.19 4.05 0.42
C THR A 63 -7.88 2.56 0.69
N ALA A 64 -8.77 1.84 1.38
CA ALA A 64 -8.61 0.40 1.60
C ALA A 64 -8.71 -0.40 0.29
N GLY A 65 -9.62 -0.03 -0.61
CA GLY A 65 -9.72 -0.62 -1.93
C GLY A 65 -8.45 -0.43 -2.76
N ARG A 66 -7.89 0.79 -2.74
CA ARG A 66 -6.57 1.10 -3.34
C ARG A 66 -5.50 0.17 -2.77
N GLY A 67 -5.39 0.07 -1.44
CA GLY A 67 -4.46 -0.84 -0.77
C GLY A 67 -4.60 -2.30 -1.23
N CYS A 68 -5.83 -2.83 -1.28
CA CYS A 68 -6.08 -4.21 -1.75
C CYS A 68 -5.60 -4.42 -3.19
N VAL A 69 -5.86 -3.47 -4.09
CA VAL A 69 -5.42 -3.55 -5.49
C VAL A 69 -3.89 -3.53 -5.58
N LEU A 70 -3.20 -2.73 -4.76
CA LEU A 70 -1.73 -2.73 -4.72
C LEU A 70 -1.15 -4.06 -4.28
N LEU A 71 -1.72 -4.67 -3.24
CA LEU A 71 -1.24 -5.95 -2.73
C LEU A 71 -1.53 -7.09 -3.73
N ILE A 72 -2.68 -7.05 -4.41
CA ILE A 72 -2.98 -7.95 -5.53
C ILE A 72 -1.98 -7.74 -6.66
N TRP A 73 -1.72 -6.49 -7.04
CA TRP A 73 -0.77 -6.16 -8.11
C TRP A 73 0.65 -6.60 -7.76
N LEU A 74 1.09 -6.45 -6.51
CA LEU A 74 2.37 -6.99 -6.05
C LEU A 74 2.43 -8.50 -6.26
N VAL A 75 1.47 -9.25 -5.70
CA VAL A 75 1.53 -10.72 -5.68
C VAL A 75 1.30 -11.32 -7.07
N TRP A 76 0.30 -10.83 -7.80
CA TRP A 76 -0.02 -11.29 -9.15
C TRP A 76 0.99 -10.79 -10.17
N GLY A 77 1.33 -9.50 -10.12
CA GLY A 77 2.31 -8.88 -10.99
C GLY A 77 3.70 -9.49 -10.84
N TRP A 78 4.03 -10.04 -9.66
CA TRP A 78 5.28 -10.77 -9.45
C TRP A 78 5.48 -11.92 -10.44
N GLU A 79 4.41 -12.60 -10.86
CA GLU A 79 4.48 -13.71 -11.82
C GLU A 79 4.46 -13.25 -13.28
N GLN A 80 4.10 -11.99 -13.53
CA GLN A 80 3.88 -11.46 -14.88
C GLN A 80 5.05 -10.59 -15.36
N PRO A 81 5.17 -10.32 -16.67
CA PRO A 81 6.09 -9.30 -17.17
C PRO A 81 5.58 -7.91 -16.75
N VAL A 82 6.27 -7.27 -15.81
CA VAL A 82 5.72 -6.09 -15.11
C VAL A 82 5.84 -4.76 -15.86
N LEU A 83 6.42 -4.77 -17.08
CA LEU A 83 6.73 -3.56 -17.85
C LEU A 83 5.76 -3.30 -19.02
N GLY A 84 4.53 -3.80 -18.92
CA GLY A 84 3.49 -3.54 -19.93
C GLY A 84 2.77 -2.21 -19.72
N TRP A 85 2.10 -1.73 -20.77
CA TRP A 85 1.20 -0.56 -20.70
C TRP A 85 0.11 -0.69 -19.64
N GLU A 86 -0.25 -1.91 -19.25
CA GLU A 86 -1.19 -2.16 -18.16
C GLU A 86 -0.68 -1.65 -16.81
N SER A 87 0.62 -1.81 -16.52
CA SER A 87 1.22 -1.29 -15.28
C SER A 87 1.28 0.24 -15.29
N VAL A 88 1.52 0.84 -16.46
CA VAL A 88 1.46 2.30 -16.64
C VAL A 88 0.03 2.81 -16.43
N ALA A 89 -0.96 2.15 -17.04
CA ALA A 89 -2.37 2.50 -16.89
C ALA A 89 -2.83 2.38 -15.43
N LEU A 90 -2.45 1.30 -14.75
CA LEU A 90 -2.76 1.08 -13.34
C LEU A 90 -2.10 2.13 -12.46
N GLY A 91 -0.79 2.37 -12.62
CA GLY A 91 -0.09 3.40 -11.86
C GLY A 91 -0.66 4.81 -12.09
N THR A 92 -1.02 5.13 -13.33
CA THR A 92 -1.68 6.41 -13.66
C THR A 92 -3.05 6.51 -12.99
N ALA A 93 -3.85 5.45 -13.02
CA ALA A 93 -5.14 5.43 -12.35
C ALA A 93 -5.01 5.63 -10.83
N PHE A 94 -3.96 5.07 -10.21
CA PHE A 94 -3.65 5.28 -8.80
C PHE A 94 -3.32 6.73 -8.46
N LEU A 95 -2.47 7.36 -9.29
CA LEU A 95 -2.11 8.77 -9.13
C LEU A 95 -3.31 9.71 -9.33
N LEU A 96 -4.23 9.36 -10.23
CA LEU A 96 -5.48 10.11 -10.42
C LEU A 96 -6.47 9.89 -9.26
N ALA A 97 -6.47 8.71 -8.66
CA ALA A 97 -7.35 8.36 -7.54
C ALA A 97 -6.93 9.01 -6.21
N ASP A 98 -5.67 9.43 -6.08
CA ASP A 98 -5.03 10.02 -4.90
C ASP A 98 -5.83 11.16 -4.26
N GLY A 99 -6.51 11.99 -5.07
CA GLY A 99 -7.28 13.12 -4.56
C GLY A 99 -8.75 12.83 -4.23
N LEU A 100 -9.24 11.63 -4.53
CA LEU A 100 -10.67 11.31 -4.45
C LEU A 100 -11.14 11.18 -3.00
N ASP A 101 -10.39 10.48 -2.17
CA ASP A 101 -10.76 10.20 -0.78
C ASP A 101 -10.76 11.47 0.08
N GLY A 102 -9.80 12.39 -0.11
CA GLY A 102 -9.77 13.70 0.55
C GLY A 102 -10.95 14.58 0.13
N THR A 103 -11.36 14.52 -1.13
CA THR A 103 -12.56 15.23 -1.62
C THR A 103 -13.83 14.64 -1.01
N ILE A 104 -13.93 13.30 -0.95
CA ILE A 104 -15.05 12.59 -0.33
C ILE A 104 -15.12 12.91 1.17
N ALA A 105 -13.99 12.86 1.88
CA ALA A 105 -13.91 13.12 3.31
C ALA A 105 -14.36 14.54 3.67
N ARG A 106 -13.96 15.55 2.89
CA ARG A 106 -14.42 16.93 3.07
C ARG A 106 -15.90 17.10 2.81
N ARG A 107 -16.44 16.46 1.75
CA ARG A 107 -17.86 16.53 1.40
C ARG A 107 -18.76 15.81 2.41
N GLN A 108 -18.28 14.74 3.03
CA GLN A 108 -19.06 13.94 3.99
C GLN A 108 -18.78 14.31 5.45
N GLY A 109 -17.85 15.22 5.72
CA GLY A 109 -17.48 15.59 7.09
C GLY A 109 -16.76 14.48 7.86
N THR A 110 -16.22 13.46 7.17
CA THR A 110 -15.55 12.29 7.78
C THR A 110 -14.03 12.40 7.79
N ALA A 111 -13.49 13.62 7.63
CA ALA A 111 -12.05 13.86 7.71
C ALA A 111 -11.53 13.50 9.11
N SER A 112 -10.45 12.71 9.18
CA SER A 112 -9.86 12.25 10.44
C SER A 112 -8.34 12.15 10.34
N PRO A 113 -7.61 12.29 11.47
CA PRO A 113 -6.17 12.08 11.50
C PRO A 113 -5.77 10.65 11.10
N PHE A 114 -6.62 9.66 11.40
CA PHE A 114 -6.45 8.29 10.93
C PHE A 114 -6.49 8.21 9.40
N GLY A 115 -7.55 8.74 8.78
CA GLY A 115 -7.73 8.68 7.32
C GLY A 115 -6.58 9.36 6.58
N ALA A 116 -6.15 10.54 7.05
CA ALA A 116 -5.01 11.24 6.47
C ALA A 116 -3.70 10.45 6.56
N ARG A 117 -3.49 9.68 7.63
CA ARG A 117 -2.31 8.78 7.74
C ARG A 117 -2.47 7.55 6.87
N PHE A 118 -3.66 6.97 6.84
CA PHE A 118 -3.92 5.77 6.06
C PHE A 118 -3.71 6.02 4.56
N ASP A 119 -4.15 7.17 4.07
CA ASP A 119 -3.92 7.60 2.69
C ASP A 119 -2.42 7.71 2.37
N LEU A 120 -1.67 8.48 3.17
CA LEU A 120 -0.21 8.63 3.03
C LEU A 120 0.53 7.27 3.01
N GLU A 121 0.08 6.30 3.79
CA GLU A 121 0.73 5.00 3.90
C GLU A 121 0.39 4.09 2.71
N VAL A 122 -0.82 4.22 2.16
CA VAL A 122 -1.20 3.55 0.91
C VAL A 122 -0.43 4.15 -0.28
N ASP A 123 -0.15 5.46 -0.26
CA ASP A 123 0.68 6.10 -1.30
C ASP A 123 2.15 5.68 -1.21
N ALA A 124 2.70 5.61 0.00
CA ALA A 124 4.04 5.07 0.23
C ALA A 124 4.12 3.60 -0.20
N LEU A 125 3.09 2.80 0.12
CA LEU A 125 2.97 1.41 -0.33
C LEU A 125 2.90 1.30 -1.85
N PHE A 126 2.19 2.21 -2.53
CA PHE A 126 2.15 2.24 -3.99
C PHE A 126 3.55 2.43 -4.58
N VAL A 127 4.31 3.41 -4.08
CA VAL A 127 5.69 3.66 -4.53
C VAL A 127 6.58 2.46 -4.24
N LEU A 128 6.44 1.83 -3.07
CA LEU A 128 7.21 0.66 -2.68
C LEU A 128 6.90 -0.57 -3.57
N VAL A 129 5.62 -0.85 -3.84
CA VAL A 129 5.18 -1.95 -4.71
C VAL A 129 5.66 -1.72 -6.14
N ALA A 130 5.46 -0.52 -6.69
CA ALA A 130 5.96 -0.18 -8.03
C ALA A 130 7.48 -0.31 -8.12
N GLY A 131 8.20 0.17 -7.10
CA GLY A 131 9.65 0.07 -6.99
C GLY A 131 10.14 -1.38 -6.92
N LEU A 132 9.47 -2.25 -6.14
CA LEU A 132 9.80 -3.67 -6.02
C LEU A 132 9.62 -4.40 -7.35
N LEU A 133 8.48 -4.17 -8.01
CA LEU A 133 8.18 -4.76 -9.30
C LEU A 133 9.16 -4.28 -10.38
N LEU A 134 9.58 -3.02 -10.34
CA LEU A 134 10.60 -2.47 -11.24
C LEU A 134 11.99 -3.04 -10.92
N LEU A 135 12.36 -3.14 -9.64
CA LEU A 135 13.62 -3.74 -9.20
C LEU A 135 13.77 -5.19 -9.70
N ARG A 136 12.67 -5.96 -9.66
CA ARG A 136 12.61 -7.35 -10.15
C ARG A 136 12.95 -7.49 -11.64
N THR A 137 12.82 -6.42 -12.42
CA THR A 137 13.20 -6.42 -13.85
C THR A 137 14.71 -6.32 -14.06
N GLY A 138 15.48 -5.96 -13.04
CA GLY A 138 16.92 -5.70 -13.13
C GLY A 138 17.29 -4.39 -13.83
N GLN A 139 16.31 -3.56 -14.23
CA GLN A 139 16.55 -2.29 -14.93
C GLN A 139 16.93 -1.14 -14.00
N VAL A 140 16.62 -1.27 -12.71
CA VAL A 140 16.90 -0.26 -11.68
C VAL A 140 17.59 -0.88 -10.47
N GLY A 141 18.29 -0.05 -9.68
CA GLY A 141 18.91 -0.49 -8.43
C GLY A 141 17.94 -0.45 -7.25
N ALA A 142 18.30 -1.14 -6.15
CA ALA A 142 17.49 -1.20 -4.93
C ALA A 142 17.26 0.17 -4.25
N TRP A 143 18.03 1.20 -4.62
CA TRP A 143 17.84 2.57 -4.13
C TRP A 143 16.44 3.13 -4.43
N VAL A 144 15.76 2.64 -5.48
CA VAL A 144 14.41 3.10 -5.84
C VAL A 144 13.41 2.88 -4.70
N LEU A 145 13.64 1.85 -3.88
CA LEU A 145 12.76 1.45 -2.78
C LEU A 145 12.76 2.47 -1.63
N ILE A 146 13.82 3.26 -1.47
CA ILE A 146 13.90 4.30 -0.44
C ILE A 146 12.78 5.33 -0.61
N SER A 147 12.28 5.52 -1.83
CA SER A 147 11.20 6.47 -2.12
C SER A 147 9.85 6.09 -1.47
N GLY A 148 9.68 4.82 -1.06
CA GLY A 148 8.47 4.31 -0.42
C GLY A 148 8.70 3.77 1.01
N LEU A 149 9.85 4.08 1.63
CA LEU A 149 10.21 3.71 3.01
C LEU A 149 10.19 4.93 3.93
#